data_AF-A0A537LGV4-F1
#
_entry.id   AF-A0A537LGV4-F1
#
_cell.length_a   1.000
_cell.length_b   1.000
_cell.length_c   1.000
_cell.angle_alpha   90.00
_cell.angle_beta   90.00
_cell.angle_gamma   90.00
#
_symmetry.space_group_name_H-M   'P 1'
#
loop_
_entity.id
_entity.type
_entity.pdbx_description
1 polymer ?
#
loop_
_entity_poly.entity_id
_entity_poly.type
_entity_poly.pdbx_seq_one_letter_code
_entity_poly.pdbx_strand_id
1 'polypeptide(L)'
;MRGVLDDAAGRWWLDLVEALASHAPSPARVAEAYARFFTLLSAEAEFAGEPLVGDAWQHHLLGRLLEDENPLSLKADRAGRSAIGPALLAQTRADLGALERCHRVGGTAIARAVARLTRTPPASWEGFRPLSASDPGSARRQMMVRFAATRDWPGLIPHLADYYAEHGVGLFARFRAFRWIRDAAGGGHLEGVAYPDPVRLADLVGYEVERRPAVDNTRQFVANFPANNVLLYGDRGTGKSSTV
;
A
#
# COMPACT_ATOMS: atom_id res chain seq x y z
N MET A 1 2.58 -4.00 15.18
CA MET A 1 2.72 -3.30 13.88
C MET A 1 4.11 -2.69 13.73
N ARG A 2 5.18 -3.44 14.06
CA ARG A 2 6.56 -2.93 13.95
C ARG A 2 7.03 -2.88 12.49
N GLY A 3 6.48 -3.73 11.62
CA GLY A 3 6.87 -3.81 10.21
C GLY A 3 6.49 -2.57 9.39
N VAL A 4 5.58 -1.73 9.89
CA VAL A 4 5.18 -0.48 9.23
C VAL A 4 6.37 0.45 8.97
N LEU A 5 7.29 0.57 9.94
CA LEU A 5 8.51 1.39 9.83
C LEU A 5 9.74 0.58 9.41
N ASP A 6 9.61 -0.73 9.20
CA ASP A 6 10.73 -1.62 8.90
C ASP A 6 11.05 -1.68 7.39
N ASP A 7 11.12 -0.51 6.78
CA ASP A 7 11.54 -0.32 5.40
C ASP A 7 12.67 0.72 5.32
N ALA A 8 13.19 0.98 4.12
CA ALA A 8 14.29 1.92 3.97
C ALA A 8 13.87 3.36 4.35
N ALA A 9 12.67 3.79 3.96
CA ALA A 9 12.20 5.14 4.25
C ALA A 9 11.91 5.31 5.75
N GLY A 10 11.24 4.34 6.38
CA GLY A 10 10.98 4.33 7.82
C GLY A 10 12.24 4.35 8.68
N ARG A 11 13.28 3.57 8.30
CA ARG A 11 14.57 3.60 9.00
C ARG A 11 15.28 4.96 8.87
N TRP A 12 15.31 5.54 7.67
CA TRP A 12 15.90 6.88 7.49
C TRP A 12 15.10 7.99 8.18
N TRP A 13 13.78 7.85 8.28
CA TRP A 13 12.95 8.76 9.05
C TRP A 13 13.28 8.69 10.55
N LEU A 14 13.42 7.49 11.11
CA LEU A 14 13.81 7.28 12.52
C LEU A 14 15.19 7.87 12.79
N ASP A 15 16.19 7.54 11.96
CA ASP A 15 17.55 8.09 12.04
C ASP A 15 17.55 9.62 12.00
N LEU A 16 16.72 10.22 11.14
CA LEU A 16 16.61 11.66 11.00
C LEU A 16 15.98 12.31 12.24
N VAL A 17 14.90 11.75 12.76
CA VAL A 17 14.24 12.25 13.98
C VAL A 17 15.17 12.10 15.18
N GLU A 18 15.89 10.99 15.31
CA GLU A 18 16.88 10.78 16.37
C GLU A 18 18.05 11.75 16.26
N ALA A 19 18.59 11.95 15.05
CA ALA A 19 19.66 12.92 14.81
C ALA A 19 19.22 14.34 15.18
N LEU A 20 17.99 14.74 14.83
CA LEU A 20 17.41 16.04 15.18
C LEU A 20 17.15 16.19 16.69
N ALA A 21 16.82 15.09 17.39
CA ALA A 21 16.53 15.09 18.83
C ALA A 21 17.78 14.96 19.71
N SER A 22 18.96 14.70 19.11
CA SER A 22 20.21 14.56 19.87
C SER A 22 20.60 15.87 20.57
N HIS A 23 21.34 15.75 21.68
CA HIS A 23 21.79 16.90 22.48
C HIS A 23 22.73 17.85 21.72
N ALA A 24 23.47 17.33 20.74
CA ALA A 24 24.39 18.08 19.89
C ALA A 24 24.26 17.59 18.44
N PRO A 25 23.21 18.02 17.72
CA PRO A 25 22.90 17.48 16.40
C PRO A 25 23.94 17.92 15.37
N SER A 26 24.57 16.94 14.72
CA SER A 26 25.52 17.20 13.63
C SER A 26 24.78 17.67 12.37
N PRO A 27 25.02 18.90 11.88
CA PRO A 27 24.35 19.41 10.69
C PRO A 27 24.59 18.54 9.45
N ALA A 28 25.81 18.00 9.30
CA ALA A 28 26.16 17.13 8.18
C ALA A 28 25.38 15.81 8.21
N ARG A 29 25.26 15.18 9.39
CA ARG A 29 24.51 13.93 9.55
C ARG A 29 23.02 14.13 9.31
N VAL A 30 22.45 15.23 9.81
CA VAL A 30 21.04 15.57 9.58
C VAL A 30 20.76 15.86 8.11
N ALA A 31 21.64 16.59 7.44
CA ALA A 31 21.52 16.86 6.00
C ALA A 31 21.59 15.56 5.17
N GLU A 32 22.51 14.65 5.51
CA GLU A 32 22.63 13.35 4.85
C GLU A 32 21.37 12.49 5.04
N ALA A 33 20.91 12.33 6.28
CA ALA A 33 19.72 11.55 6.59
C ALA A 33 18.48 12.12 5.89
N TYR A 34 18.34 13.46 5.87
CA TYR A 34 17.29 14.12 5.12
C TYR A 34 17.35 13.85 3.62
N ALA A 35 18.53 13.97 3.00
CA ALA A 35 18.68 13.74 1.56
C ALA A 35 18.34 12.30 1.16
N ARG A 36 18.75 11.31 1.99
CA ARG A 36 18.41 9.90 1.79
C ARG A 36 16.91 9.67 1.92
N PHE A 37 16.31 10.21 2.97
CA PHE A 37 14.87 10.13 3.21
C PHE A 37 14.06 10.76 2.06
N PHE A 38 14.45 11.96 1.61
CA PHE A 38 13.82 12.65 0.49
C PHE A 38 13.96 11.88 -0.84
N THR A 39 15.13 11.33 -1.13
CA THR A 39 15.37 10.59 -2.37
C THR A 39 14.47 9.36 -2.49
N LEU A 40 14.28 8.62 -1.39
CA LEU A 40 13.43 7.43 -1.37
C LEU A 40 11.97 7.78 -1.63
N LEU A 41 11.45 8.79 -0.92
CA LEU A 41 10.04 9.13 -0.99
C LEU A 41 9.66 9.98 -2.21
N SER A 42 10.58 10.78 -2.75
CA SER A 42 10.33 11.55 -3.98
C SER A 42 10.07 10.63 -5.18
N ALA A 43 10.83 9.54 -5.31
CA ALA A 43 10.58 8.54 -6.35
C ALA A 43 9.18 7.91 -6.18
N GLU A 44 8.83 7.50 -4.97
CA GLU A 44 7.49 6.94 -4.68
C GLU A 44 6.38 7.94 -4.99
N ALA A 45 6.56 9.21 -4.61
CA ALA A 45 5.58 10.27 -4.80
C ALA A 45 5.35 10.65 -6.27
N GLU A 46 6.42 10.79 -7.06
CA GLU A 46 6.32 11.15 -8.49
C GLU A 46 5.76 9.99 -9.33
N PHE A 47 6.11 8.74 -8.99
CA PHE A 47 5.64 7.55 -9.70
C PHE A 47 4.36 6.94 -9.11
N ALA A 48 3.72 7.59 -8.16
CA ALA A 48 2.48 7.10 -7.57
C ALA A 48 1.36 7.00 -8.62
N GLY A 49 0.67 5.86 -8.64
CA GLY A 49 -0.49 5.61 -9.51
C GLY A 49 -1.80 6.23 -9.00
N GLU A 50 -1.74 7.00 -7.92
CA GLU A 50 -2.87 7.68 -7.29
C GLU A 50 -2.40 9.01 -6.68
N PRO A 51 -3.31 9.99 -6.45
CA PRO A 51 -2.94 11.23 -5.78
C PRO A 51 -2.42 10.97 -4.36
N LEU A 52 -1.51 11.80 -3.85
CA LEU A 52 -1.03 11.63 -2.48
C LEU A 52 -2.13 11.92 -1.44
N VAL A 53 -1.96 11.37 -0.25
CA VAL A 53 -2.80 11.65 0.93
C VAL A 53 -1.88 12.27 1.98
N GLY A 54 -2.02 13.57 2.22
CA GLY A 54 -1.02 14.33 2.98
C GLY A 54 0.23 14.60 2.14
N ASP A 55 1.39 14.67 2.80
CA ASP A 55 2.69 14.72 2.11
C ASP A 55 3.22 13.33 1.74
N ALA A 56 4.37 13.26 1.05
CA ALA A 56 4.96 12.00 0.60
C ALA A 56 5.27 11.03 1.75
N TRP A 57 5.67 11.52 2.92
CA TRP A 57 5.91 10.68 4.10
C TRP A 57 4.61 10.13 4.67
N GLN A 58 3.61 11.00 4.82
CA GLN A 58 2.30 10.64 5.34
C GLN A 58 1.63 9.60 4.46
N HIS A 59 1.64 9.81 3.14
CA HIS A 59 1.11 8.87 2.17
C HIS A 59 1.82 7.51 2.25
N HIS A 60 3.15 7.51 2.26
CA HIS A 60 3.95 6.30 2.39
C HIS A 60 3.62 5.53 3.68
N LEU A 61 3.63 6.21 4.83
CA LEU A 61 3.37 5.59 6.13
C LEU A 61 1.97 4.95 6.20
N LEU A 62 0.97 5.62 5.62
CA LEU A 62 -0.40 5.09 5.51
C LEU A 62 -0.46 3.87 4.59
N GLY A 63 0.25 3.89 3.47
CA GLY A 63 0.39 2.73 2.59
C GLY A 63 1.01 1.53 3.31
N ARG A 64 2.13 1.76 4.01
CA ARG A 64 2.79 0.75 4.85
C ARG A 64 1.87 0.18 5.93
N LEU A 65 1.08 1.03 6.59
CA LEU A 65 0.10 0.58 7.60
C LEU A 65 -0.92 -0.40 7.00
N LEU A 66 -1.47 -0.09 5.83
CA LEU A 66 -2.47 -0.94 5.18
C LEU A 66 -1.88 -2.21 4.55
N GLU A 67 -0.57 -2.24 4.32
CA GLU A 67 0.13 -3.38 3.72
C GLU A 67 0.86 -4.27 4.76
N ASP A 68 0.99 -3.82 6.00
CA ASP A 68 1.70 -4.55 7.07
C ASP A 68 0.96 -5.84 7.47
N GLU A 69 1.61 -6.98 7.25
CA GLU A 69 1.18 -8.26 7.78
C GLU A 69 1.55 -8.36 9.27
N ASN A 70 0.55 -8.30 10.13
CA ASN A 70 0.71 -8.33 11.58
C ASN A 70 -0.42 -9.14 12.24
N PRO A 71 -0.34 -9.44 13.55
CA PRO A 71 -1.36 -10.26 14.21
C PRO A 71 -2.79 -9.70 14.13
N LEU A 72 -2.97 -8.37 14.07
CA LEU A 72 -4.29 -7.77 13.87
C LEU A 72 -4.80 -8.07 12.46
N SER A 73 -3.99 -7.76 11.44
CA SER A 73 -4.41 -7.90 10.05
C SER A 73 -4.69 -9.38 9.70
N LEU A 74 -3.82 -10.30 10.10
CA LEU A 74 -4.01 -11.74 9.92
C LEU A 74 -5.23 -12.31 10.67
N LYS A 75 -5.50 -11.82 11.89
CA LYS A 75 -6.65 -12.28 12.67
C LYS A 75 -7.96 -11.76 12.10
N ALA A 76 -7.97 -10.50 11.67
CA ALA A 76 -9.12 -9.85 11.04
C ALA A 76 -9.50 -10.51 9.71
N ASP A 77 -8.51 -10.76 8.84
CA ASP A 77 -8.68 -11.49 7.59
C ASP A 77 -9.29 -12.88 7.80
N ARG A 78 -8.74 -13.67 8.73
CA ARG A 78 -9.14 -15.09 8.91
C ARG A 78 -10.44 -15.30 9.68
N ALA A 79 -10.77 -14.42 10.62
CA ALA A 79 -11.83 -14.66 11.60
C ALA A 79 -12.73 -13.45 11.86
N GLY A 80 -12.51 -12.34 11.14
CA GLY A 80 -13.25 -11.11 11.31
C GLY A 80 -12.94 -10.36 12.60
N ARG A 81 -13.49 -9.15 12.69
CA ARG A 81 -13.27 -8.21 13.82
C ARG A 81 -13.71 -8.77 15.17
N SER A 82 -14.82 -9.49 15.24
CA SER A 82 -15.39 -9.99 16.50
C SER A 82 -14.52 -11.06 17.19
N ALA A 83 -13.64 -11.73 16.43
CA ALA A 83 -12.73 -12.74 16.94
C ALA A 83 -11.40 -12.16 17.49
N ILE A 84 -11.21 -10.84 17.43
CA ILE A 84 -9.98 -10.18 17.89
C ILE A 84 -10.04 -10.00 19.41
N GLY A 85 -9.10 -10.65 20.11
CA GLY A 85 -9.05 -10.63 21.57
C GLY A 85 -8.60 -9.28 22.16
N PRO A 86 -8.97 -8.98 23.43
CA PRO A 86 -8.72 -7.68 24.06
C PRO A 86 -7.23 -7.34 24.22
N ALA A 87 -6.36 -8.33 24.46
CA ALA A 87 -4.92 -8.11 24.58
C ALA A 87 -4.30 -7.60 23.26
N LEU A 88 -4.74 -8.16 22.12
CA LEU A 88 -4.28 -7.72 20.81
C LEU A 88 -4.80 -6.32 20.51
N LEU A 89 -6.08 -6.02 20.81
CA LEU A 89 -6.63 -4.67 20.66
C LEU A 89 -5.88 -3.64 21.50
N ALA A 90 -5.47 -3.98 22.73
CA ALA A 90 -4.69 -3.10 23.59
C ALA A 90 -3.32 -2.78 22.99
N GLN A 91 -2.60 -3.78 22.46
CA GLN A 91 -1.32 -3.56 21.78
C GLN A 91 -1.50 -2.75 20.48
N THR A 92 -2.50 -3.09 19.66
CA THR A 92 -2.82 -2.33 18.44
C THR A 92 -3.11 -0.86 18.73
N ARG A 93 -3.83 -0.56 19.82
CA ARG A 93 -4.07 0.82 20.25
C ARG A 93 -2.77 1.56 20.55
N ALA A 94 -1.84 0.94 21.27
CA ALA A 94 -0.55 1.54 21.57
C ALA A 94 0.27 1.78 20.28
N ASP A 95 0.31 0.79 19.39
CA ASP A 95 1.02 0.85 18.11
C ASP A 95 0.45 1.97 17.21
N LEU A 96 -0.86 2.01 17.01
CA LEU A 96 -1.51 3.05 16.19
C LEU A 96 -1.33 4.44 16.78
N GLY A 97 -1.36 4.57 18.11
CA GLY A 97 -1.04 5.83 18.78
C GLY A 97 0.40 6.29 18.54
N ALA A 98 1.36 5.35 18.43
CA ALA A 98 2.74 5.69 18.09
C ALA A 98 2.89 6.08 16.61
N LEU A 99 2.24 5.35 15.70
CA LEU A 99 2.27 5.65 14.28
C LEU A 99 1.58 6.99 13.96
N GLU A 100 0.50 7.35 14.67
CA GLU A 100 -0.14 8.66 14.56
C GLU A 100 0.84 9.81 14.87
N ARG A 101 1.66 9.65 15.92
CA ARG A 101 2.70 10.63 16.25
C ARG A 101 3.75 10.72 15.16
N CYS A 102 4.12 9.61 14.53
CA CYS A 102 5.06 9.59 13.41
C CYS A 102 4.46 10.29 12.17
N HIS A 103 3.19 10.01 11.87
CA HIS A 103 2.44 10.64 10.78
C HIS A 103 2.32 12.16 10.95
N ARG A 104 2.18 12.63 12.19
CA ARG A 104 2.08 14.07 12.50
C ARG A 104 3.36 14.86 12.18
N VAL A 105 4.52 14.21 12.24
CA VAL A 105 5.79 14.84 11.88
C VAL A 105 5.97 14.68 10.36
N GLY A 106 5.23 15.50 9.62
CA GLY A 106 5.27 15.53 8.15
C GLY A 106 6.58 16.09 7.59
N GLY A 107 6.82 15.83 6.30
CA GLY A 107 8.00 16.25 5.56
C GLY A 107 8.26 17.76 5.67
N THR A 108 7.23 18.59 5.56
CA THR A 108 7.38 20.06 5.68
C THR A 108 7.87 20.49 7.07
N ALA A 109 7.45 19.81 8.13
CA ALA A 109 7.90 20.09 9.49
C ALA A 109 9.37 19.69 9.68
N ILE A 110 9.75 18.52 9.15
CA ILE A 110 11.13 18.02 9.14
C ILE A 110 12.03 18.96 8.34
N ALA A 111 11.64 19.36 7.13
CA ALA A 111 12.38 20.29 6.29
C ALA A 111 12.66 21.62 7.01
N ARG A 112 11.67 22.17 7.74
CA ARG A 112 11.85 23.37 8.58
C ARG A 112 12.80 23.15 9.75
N ALA A 113 12.84 21.96 10.35
CA ALA A 113 13.80 21.65 11.41
C ALA A 113 15.23 21.54 10.86
N VAL A 114 15.39 20.84 9.73
CA VAL A 114 16.66 20.69 9.02
C VAL A 114 17.21 22.04 8.58
N ALA A 115 16.40 22.88 7.93
CA ALA A 115 16.80 24.21 7.48
C ALA A 115 17.38 25.09 8.60
N ARG A 116 16.75 25.03 9.78
CA ARG A 116 17.21 25.79 10.96
C ARG A 116 18.57 25.31 11.47
N LEU A 117 18.82 24.00 11.42
CA LEU A 117 20.07 23.41 11.89
C LEU A 117 21.21 23.58 10.88
N THR A 118 20.96 23.30 9.60
CA THR A 118 21.97 23.30 8.54
C THR A 118 22.28 24.69 8.00
N ARG A 119 21.40 25.67 8.25
CA ARG A 119 21.44 27.02 7.66
C ARG A 119 21.40 27.02 6.13
N THR A 120 20.93 25.93 5.54
CA THR A 120 20.73 25.75 4.09
C THR A 120 19.32 25.26 3.84
N PRO A 121 18.61 25.78 2.83
CA PRO A 121 17.26 25.31 2.52
C PRO A 121 17.34 23.88 1.96
N PRO A 122 16.68 22.89 2.60
CA PRO A 122 16.60 21.55 2.05
C PRO A 122 15.60 21.48 0.88
N ALA A 123 15.60 20.37 0.14
CA ALA A 123 14.62 20.11 -0.91
C ALA A 123 13.17 20.23 -0.38
N SER A 124 12.26 20.79 -1.16
CA SER A 124 10.86 20.98 -0.76
C SER A 124 10.07 19.68 -0.88
N TRP A 125 9.16 19.42 0.07
CA TRP A 125 8.18 18.31 0.00
C TRP A 125 6.90 18.67 -0.78
N GLU A 126 6.81 19.91 -1.28
CA GLU A 126 5.68 20.39 -2.06
C GLU A 126 5.95 20.25 -3.56
N GLY A 127 4.89 20.03 -4.33
CA GLY A 127 4.94 20.09 -5.79
C GLY A 127 5.15 18.75 -6.51
N PHE A 128 5.16 17.62 -5.81
CA PHE A 128 5.15 16.29 -6.43
C PHE A 128 3.92 16.09 -7.33
N ARG A 129 4.09 15.40 -8.46
CA ARG A 129 3.05 15.16 -9.47
C ARG A 129 2.94 13.67 -9.80
N PRO A 130 2.10 12.93 -9.06
CA PRO A 130 1.80 11.53 -9.35
C PRO A 130 1.42 11.28 -10.81
N LEU A 131 1.71 10.08 -11.33
CA LEU A 131 1.37 9.66 -12.69
C LEU A 131 -0.15 9.71 -12.98
N SER A 132 -0.97 9.47 -11.95
CA SER A 132 -2.42 9.59 -12.05
C SER A 132 -2.94 10.72 -11.18
N ALA A 133 -3.66 11.65 -11.81
CA ALA A 133 -4.39 12.71 -11.12
C ALA A 133 -5.75 12.26 -10.55
N SER A 134 -6.21 11.05 -10.88
CA SER A 134 -7.51 10.52 -10.45
C SER A 134 -7.37 9.13 -9.84
N ASP A 135 -7.88 8.96 -8.62
CA ASP A 135 -8.24 7.64 -8.11
C ASP A 135 -9.77 7.61 -7.99
N PRO A 136 -10.48 6.69 -8.67
CA PRO A 136 -11.93 6.54 -8.58
C PRO A 136 -12.46 6.11 -7.19
N GLY A 137 -11.66 6.24 -6.12
CA GLY A 137 -12.07 6.02 -4.75
C GLY A 137 -11.83 4.60 -4.30
N SER A 138 -10.62 4.07 -4.54
CA SER A 138 -10.22 2.77 -4.02
C SER A 138 -10.47 2.67 -2.50
N ALA A 139 -10.90 1.49 -2.01
CA ALA A 139 -11.11 1.27 -0.57
C ALA A 139 -9.84 1.56 0.24
N ARG A 140 -8.67 1.25 -0.32
CA ARG A 140 -7.35 1.60 0.21
C ARG A 140 -7.23 3.11 0.42
N ARG A 141 -7.44 3.92 -0.62
CA ARG A 141 -7.38 5.39 -0.51
C ARG A 141 -8.40 5.94 0.48
N GLN A 142 -9.63 5.42 0.47
CA GLN A 142 -10.64 5.85 1.44
C GLN A 142 -10.17 5.60 2.88
N MET A 143 -9.53 4.46 3.14
CA MET A 143 -8.96 4.17 4.45
C MET A 143 -7.80 5.12 4.79
N MET A 144 -6.88 5.38 3.87
CA MET A 144 -5.79 6.35 4.07
C MET A 144 -6.32 7.74 4.41
N VAL A 145 -7.35 8.22 3.69
CA VAL A 145 -7.99 9.51 3.95
C VAL A 145 -8.64 9.53 5.33
N ARG A 146 -9.29 8.44 5.78
CA ARG A 146 -9.85 8.34 7.14
C ARG A 146 -8.78 8.50 8.22
N PHE A 147 -7.64 7.83 8.08
CA PHE A 147 -6.52 7.99 9.00
C PHE A 147 -5.93 9.39 8.98
N ALA A 148 -5.78 9.99 7.80
CA ALA A 148 -5.26 11.35 7.66
C ALA A 148 -6.20 12.42 8.26
N ALA A 149 -7.51 12.16 8.29
CA ALA A 149 -8.54 13.10 8.76
C ALA A 149 -8.70 13.14 10.29
N THR A 150 -8.11 12.20 11.05
CA THR A 150 -8.26 12.12 12.51
C THR A 150 -6.92 11.99 13.22
N ARG A 151 -6.91 12.41 14.49
CA ARG A 151 -5.80 12.18 15.43
C ARG A 151 -6.06 11.01 16.38
N ASP A 152 -7.26 10.44 16.34
CA ASP A 152 -7.61 9.24 17.10
C ASP A 152 -7.52 8.00 16.21
N TRP A 153 -6.29 7.61 15.88
CA TRP A 153 -6.04 6.37 15.15
C TRP A 153 -6.52 5.12 15.92
N PRO A 154 -6.38 5.03 17.26
CA PRO A 154 -7.00 3.95 18.02
C PRO A 154 -8.51 3.79 17.82
N GLY A 155 -9.25 4.90 17.66
CA GLY A 155 -10.67 4.87 17.34
C GLY A 155 -11.00 4.23 15.99
N LEU A 156 -10.02 4.11 15.09
CA LEU A 156 -10.18 3.50 13.76
C LEU A 156 -9.93 1.99 13.72
N ILE A 157 -9.55 1.35 14.84
CA ILE A 157 -9.32 -0.10 14.89
C ILE A 157 -10.48 -0.92 14.30
N PRO A 158 -11.76 -0.62 14.57
CA PRO A 158 -12.87 -1.37 13.97
C PRO A 158 -12.86 -1.29 12.45
N HIS A 159 -12.70 -0.11 11.89
CA HIS A 159 -12.66 0.12 10.45
C HIS A 159 -11.44 -0.55 9.80
N LEU A 160 -10.29 -0.50 10.46
CA LEU A 160 -9.08 -1.15 9.99
C LEU A 160 -9.22 -2.68 9.97
N ALA A 161 -9.83 -3.27 11.01
CA ALA A 161 -10.12 -4.69 11.06
C ALA A 161 -11.12 -5.12 9.97
N ASP A 162 -12.19 -4.35 9.78
CA ASP A 162 -13.18 -4.64 8.72
C ASP A 162 -12.54 -4.53 7.33
N TYR A 163 -11.65 -3.53 7.12
CA TYR A 163 -10.89 -3.40 5.87
C TYR A 163 -10.06 -4.65 5.57
N TYR A 164 -9.31 -5.17 6.54
CA TYR A 164 -8.53 -6.41 6.36
C TYR A 164 -9.42 -7.64 6.13
N ALA A 165 -10.58 -7.71 6.79
CA ALA A 165 -11.53 -8.80 6.60
C ALA A 165 -12.15 -8.80 5.18
N GLU A 166 -12.36 -7.63 4.59
CA GLU A 166 -12.99 -7.47 3.27
C GLU A 166 -11.99 -7.52 2.11
N HIS A 167 -10.77 -6.99 2.30
CA HIS A 167 -9.80 -6.77 1.23
C HIS A 167 -8.57 -7.69 1.33
N GLY A 168 -8.49 -8.49 2.40
CA GLY A 168 -7.38 -9.39 2.67
C GLY A 168 -6.13 -8.67 3.20
N VAL A 169 -5.04 -9.43 3.29
CA VAL A 169 -3.74 -8.95 3.76
C VAL A 169 -2.60 -9.39 2.85
N GLY A 170 -1.49 -8.66 2.92
CA GLY A 170 -0.23 -9.10 2.32
C GLY A 170 -0.18 -9.03 0.81
N LEU A 171 0.62 -9.93 0.22
CA LEU A 171 0.87 -9.99 -1.21
C LEU A 171 -0.44 -10.07 -2.04
N PHE A 172 -1.41 -10.86 -1.56
CA PHE A 172 -2.70 -11.08 -2.24
C PHE A 172 -3.66 -9.89 -2.17
N ALA A 173 -3.55 -9.06 -1.13
CA ALA A 173 -4.28 -7.80 -1.06
C ALA A 173 -3.62 -6.70 -1.90
N ARG A 174 -2.30 -6.77 -2.08
CA ARG A 174 -1.52 -5.74 -2.77
C ARG A 174 -1.61 -5.85 -4.29
N PHE A 175 -1.65 -7.05 -4.84
CA PHE A 175 -1.63 -7.26 -6.28
C PHE A 175 -2.86 -8.01 -6.75
N ARG A 176 -3.40 -7.59 -7.90
CA ARG A 176 -4.54 -8.25 -8.54
C ARG A 176 -4.11 -9.36 -9.50
N ALA A 177 -2.84 -9.39 -9.86
CA ALA A 177 -2.25 -10.35 -10.78
C ALA A 177 -0.90 -10.83 -10.26
N PHE A 178 -0.61 -12.11 -10.48
CA PHE A 178 0.61 -12.76 -10.02
C PHE A 178 1.25 -13.54 -11.17
N ARG A 179 2.58 -13.57 -11.18
CA ARG A 179 3.36 -14.48 -12.02
C ARG A 179 4.07 -15.51 -11.16
N TRP A 180 4.17 -16.74 -11.66
CA TRP A 180 4.96 -17.78 -11.01
C TRP A 180 6.41 -17.69 -11.47
N ILE A 181 7.32 -17.39 -10.54
CA ILE A 181 8.77 -17.38 -10.79
C ILE A 181 9.34 -18.71 -10.32
N ARG A 182 9.94 -19.46 -11.23
CA ARG A 182 10.67 -20.69 -10.91
C ARG A 182 12.07 -20.34 -10.40
N ASP A 183 12.50 -21.01 -9.35
CA ASP A 183 13.88 -20.95 -8.90
C ASP A 183 14.75 -21.97 -9.66
N ALA A 184 16.08 -21.80 -9.57
CA ALA A 184 17.03 -22.72 -10.20
C ALA A 184 17.07 -24.11 -9.52
N ALA A 185 16.50 -24.24 -8.32
CA ALA A 185 16.50 -25.47 -7.52
C ALA A 185 15.23 -26.31 -7.70
N GLY A 186 14.30 -25.90 -8.58
CA GLY A 186 13.09 -26.63 -8.93
C GLY A 186 11.82 -26.23 -8.16
N GLY A 187 11.92 -25.27 -7.23
CA GLY A 187 10.79 -24.61 -6.59
C GLY A 187 10.29 -23.38 -7.35
N GLY A 188 9.49 -22.56 -6.67
CA GLY A 188 9.06 -21.27 -7.18
C GLY A 188 8.20 -20.49 -6.19
N HIS A 189 7.94 -19.23 -6.52
CA HIS A 189 7.11 -18.34 -5.71
C HIS A 189 6.21 -17.48 -6.61
N LEU A 190 5.11 -17.00 -6.01
CA LEU A 190 4.27 -15.98 -6.64
C LEU A 190 4.91 -14.61 -6.45
N GLU A 191 5.03 -13.88 -7.54
CA GLU A 191 5.45 -12.48 -7.54
C GLU A 191 4.31 -11.62 -8.09
N GLY A 192 3.99 -10.55 -7.37
CA GLY A 192 2.94 -9.61 -7.76
C GLY A 192 3.30 -8.79 -8.99
N VAL A 193 2.33 -8.59 -9.88
CA VAL A 193 2.49 -7.74 -11.07
C VAL A 193 1.97 -6.34 -10.73
N ALA A 194 2.87 -5.36 -10.63
CA ALA A 194 2.53 -3.98 -10.23
C ALA A 194 1.63 -3.26 -11.24
N TYR A 195 1.85 -3.50 -12.54
CA TYR A 195 1.12 -2.88 -13.64
C TYR A 195 0.59 -3.99 -14.56
N PRO A 196 -0.49 -4.69 -14.17
CA PRO A 196 -1.13 -5.65 -15.06
C PRO A 196 -1.72 -4.93 -16.27
N ASP A 197 -1.88 -5.66 -17.38
CA ASP A 197 -2.50 -5.14 -18.60
C ASP A 197 -3.89 -4.55 -18.27
N PRO A 198 -4.16 -3.27 -18.62
CA PRO A 198 -5.43 -2.63 -18.27
C PRO A 198 -6.63 -3.14 -19.08
N VAL A 199 -6.44 -3.99 -20.09
CA VAL A 199 -7.52 -4.49 -20.95
C VAL A 199 -8.64 -5.11 -20.10
N ARG A 200 -9.84 -4.54 -20.22
CA ARG A 200 -11.05 -5.05 -19.58
C ARG A 200 -11.85 -5.87 -20.58
N LEU A 201 -12.67 -6.79 -20.08
CA LEU A 201 -13.67 -7.44 -20.91
C LEU A 201 -14.55 -6.40 -21.64
N ALA A 202 -14.92 -5.29 -21.00
CA ALA A 202 -15.70 -4.24 -21.67
C ALA A 202 -15.04 -3.68 -22.95
N ASP A 203 -13.71 -3.79 -23.09
CA ASP A 203 -12.95 -3.26 -24.22
C ASP A 203 -12.90 -4.25 -25.42
N LEU A 204 -13.35 -5.49 -25.25
CA LEU A 204 -13.41 -6.50 -26.32
C LEU A 204 -14.77 -6.46 -27.03
N VAL A 205 -14.91 -5.54 -27.98
CA VAL A 205 -16.13 -5.34 -28.77
C VAL A 205 -16.31 -6.46 -29.79
N GLY A 206 -17.53 -7.01 -29.88
CA GLY A 206 -17.89 -8.03 -30.88
C GLY A 206 -17.42 -9.45 -30.52
N TYR A 207 -16.97 -9.66 -29.28
CA TYR A 207 -16.57 -10.96 -28.73
C TYR A 207 -17.43 -11.38 -27.54
N GLU A 208 -18.59 -10.74 -27.37
CA GLU A 208 -19.46 -10.92 -26.20
C GLU A 208 -20.12 -12.30 -26.17
N VAL A 209 -20.49 -12.85 -27.32
CA VAL A 209 -21.19 -14.13 -27.41
C VAL A 209 -20.23 -15.28 -27.10
N GLU A 210 -19.04 -15.25 -27.70
CA GLU A 210 -18.02 -16.29 -27.60
C GLU A 210 -17.44 -16.38 -26.19
N ARG A 211 -17.26 -15.24 -25.50
CA ARG A 211 -16.73 -15.23 -24.13
C ARG A 211 -17.77 -15.50 -23.06
N ARG A 212 -19.06 -15.34 -23.35
CA ARG A 212 -20.14 -15.44 -22.36
C ARG A 212 -20.12 -16.77 -21.59
N PRO A 213 -19.91 -17.94 -22.23
CA PRO A 213 -19.78 -19.20 -21.50
C PRO A 213 -18.62 -19.20 -20.50
N ALA A 214 -17.47 -18.61 -20.85
CA ALA A 214 -16.33 -18.51 -19.96
C ALA A 214 -16.64 -17.60 -18.76
N VAL A 215 -17.29 -16.44 -18.99
CA VAL A 215 -17.70 -15.52 -17.93
C VAL A 215 -18.71 -16.16 -16.99
N ASP A 216 -19.73 -16.84 -17.52
CA ASP A 216 -20.77 -17.47 -16.71
C ASP A 216 -20.22 -18.67 -15.91
N ASN A 217 -19.32 -19.46 -16.50
CA ASN A 217 -18.60 -20.53 -15.81
C ASN A 217 -17.74 -19.99 -14.64
N THR A 218 -17.03 -18.87 -14.86
CA THR A 218 -16.24 -18.22 -13.80
C THR A 218 -17.13 -17.63 -12.70
N ARG A 219 -18.29 -17.06 -13.04
CA ARG A 219 -19.27 -16.60 -12.03
C ARG A 219 -19.77 -17.74 -11.17
N GLN A 220 -20.03 -18.92 -11.76
CA GLN A 220 -20.39 -20.12 -11.01
C GLN A 220 -19.26 -20.54 -10.06
N PHE A 221 -18.02 -20.59 -10.56
CA PHE A 221 -16.85 -20.91 -9.75
C PHE A 221 -16.70 -19.99 -8.54
N VAL A 222 -16.76 -18.67 -8.75
CA VAL A 222 -16.65 -17.66 -7.68
C VAL A 222 -17.80 -17.76 -6.68
N ALA A 223 -18.99 -18.21 -7.11
CA ALA A 223 -20.13 -18.45 -6.24
C ALA A 223 -20.10 -19.84 -5.54
N ASN A 224 -18.96 -20.53 -5.55
CA ASN A 224 -18.77 -21.88 -5.00
C ASN A 224 -19.63 -22.98 -5.63
N PHE A 225 -20.09 -22.78 -6.87
CA PHE A 225 -20.72 -23.83 -7.66
C PHE A 225 -19.68 -24.61 -8.47
N PRO A 226 -19.99 -25.86 -8.90
CA PRO A 226 -19.16 -26.57 -9.85
C PRO A 226 -18.94 -25.74 -11.11
N ALA A 227 -17.70 -25.73 -11.61
CA ALA A 227 -17.31 -25.06 -12.84
C ALA A 227 -16.46 -25.99 -13.70
N ASN A 228 -16.50 -25.77 -15.00
CA ASN A 228 -15.78 -26.55 -15.98
C ASN A 228 -14.38 -25.97 -16.23
N ASN A 229 -13.43 -26.84 -16.60
CA ASN A 229 -12.17 -26.39 -17.19
C ASN A 229 -12.45 -25.84 -18.60
N VAL A 230 -11.93 -24.66 -18.92
CA VAL A 230 -12.19 -23.98 -20.19
C VAL A 230 -10.93 -23.97 -21.07
N LEU A 231 -11.07 -24.35 -22.34
CA LEU A 231 -10.05 -24.19 -23.37
C LEU A 231 -10.55 -23.20 -24.43
N LEU A 232 -9.90 -22.04 -24.54
CA LEU A 232 -10.20 -21.05 -25.57
C LEU A 232 -9.31 -21.29 -26.81
N TYR A 233 -9.92 -21.53 -27.96
CA TYR A 233 -9.23 -21.77 -29.24
C TYR A 233 -9.81 -20.90 -30.37
N GLY A 234 -9.02 -20.67 -31.43
CA GLY A 234 -9.40 -19.84 -32.58
C GLY A 234 -8.25 -19.01 -33.16
N ASP A 235 -8.53 -18.26 -34.21
CA ASP A 235 -7.51 -17.52 -34.98
C ASP A 235 -6.78 -16.44 -34.18
N ARG A 236 -5.54 -16.13 -34.58
CA ARG A 236 -4.72 -15.12 -33.90
C ARG A 236 -5.42 -13.75 -33.95
N GLY A 237 -5.47 -13.04 -32.82
CA GLY A 237 -6.08 -11.71 -32.72
C GLY A 237 -7.57 -11.66 -32.38
N THR A 238 -8.25 -12.80 -32.18
CA THR A 238 -9.69 -12.84 -31.86
C THR A 238 -10.05 -12.59 -30.37
N GLY A 239 -9.17 -11.94 -29.60
CA GLY A 239 -9.47 -11.59 -28.19
C GLY A 239 -9.37 -12.71 -27.15
N LYS A 240 -8.94 -13.93 -27.54
CA LYS A 240 -8.79 -15.08 -26.61
C LYS A 240 -7.86 -14.83 -25.44
N SER A 241 -6.64 -14.32 -25.70
CA SER A 241 -5.66 -14.02 -24.64
C SER A 241 -6.08 -12.86 -23.76
N SER A 242 -6.88 -11.93 -24.31
CA SER A 242 -7.42 -10.78 -23.58
C SER A 242 -8.65 -11.13 -22.73
N THR A 243 -9.20 -12.34 -22.90
CA THR A 243 -10.34 -12.85 -22.12
C THR A 243 -9.89 -13.58 -20.86
N VAL A 244 -8.61 -13.97 -20.78
CA VAL A 244 -7.99 -14.71 -19.67
C VAL A 244 -7.26 -13.76 -18.74
#